data_AF-A0A2V6ZK09-F1
#
_entry.id   AF-A0A2V6ZK09-F1
#
_cell.length_a   1.000
_cell.length_b   1.000
_cell.length_c   1.000
_cell.angle_alpha   90.00
_cell.angle_beta   90.00
_cell.angle_gamma   90.00
#
_symmetry.space_group_name_H-M   'P 1'
#
loop_
_entity.id
_entity.type
_entity.pdbx_description
1 polymer ?
#
loop_
_entity_poly.entity_id
_entity_poly.type
_entity_poly.pdbx_seq_one_letter_code
_entity_poly.pdbx_strand_id
1 'polypeptide(L)'
;MKRRRDITVRPSRSRRVSSPAKARVTGETKARRPTHDGQELADQRTLLRRAPGGLRRDCPSRQEDGARGSRESGPPEGRYKANLAVPALRPCGQGPEGGGRVRYYLGADWADQTHAVWVVDESGAKISARTVAHTAEGLSEWGRELDEWRAQGIDLWAAIERPEGRVVDFLLDHGVAVYPVNPKALDRARDRFRQSGAKSDPFDARVLADFLRTDHAHLRAVQPSSEAAQELKLLTEDCQRHIRQQTRLVNQLTATLKEYYPRALEVAEVTSALAREFLPAYPTPAALTALTERRWQRWARAHRLPEARTGELWAVLQQPQLPVPAHVVRAKARLMQSLVEQLMPVVAAVAQYRKAIDDFFASMPANPPVGRRFG
;
A
#
# COMPACT_ATOMS: atom_id res chain seq x y z
N MET A 1 41.17 23.01 -49.04
CA MET A 1 41.82 21.99 -49.92
C MET A 1 41.67 20.62 -49.25
N LYS A 2 41.28 19.55 -49.96
CA LYS A 2 42.15 18.47 -50.52
C LYS A 2 43.19 17.95 -49.49
N ARG A 3 43.27 16.66 -49.12
CA ARG A 3 42.70 15.41 -49.71
C ARG A 3 42.36 14.32 -48.67
N ARG A 4 41.60 13.30 -49.10
CA ARG A 4 41.51 11.95 -48.50
C ARG A 4 42.86 11.20 -48.54
N ARG A 5 42.97 10.10 -47.77
CA ARG A 5 43.47 8.80 -48.26
C ARG A 5 43.09 7.64 -47.33
N ASP A 6 42.29 6.70 -47.83
CA ASP A 6 42.22 5.33 -47.34
C ASP A 6 43.38 4.50 -47.89
N ILE A 7 43.91 3.53 -47.14
CA ILE A 7 44.55 2.31 -47.68
C ILE A 7 44.16 1.12 -46.80
N THR A 8 43.59 0.08 -47.43
CA THR A 8 43.26 -1.22 -46.82
C THR A 8 44.22 -2.29 -47.35
N VAL A 9 44.82 -3.12 -46.49
CA VAL A 9 45.34 -4.46 -46.83
C VAL A 9 45.14 -5.42 -45.64
N ARG A 10 45.01 -6.72 -45.94
CA ARG A 10 44.67 -7.81 -44.99
C ARG A 10 45.74 -8.95 -45.07
N PRO A 11 45.50 -10.17 -44.54
CA PRO A 11 46.28 -10.77 -43.44
C PRO A 11 47.40 -11.73 -43.88
N SER A 12 48.16 -12.25 -42.91
CA SER A 12 49.00 -13.46 -43.04
C SER A 12 48.60 -14.57 -42.04
N ARG A 13 49.05 -15.81 -42.27
CA ARG A 13 48.59 -17.06 -41.62
C ARG A 13 49.75 -17.93 -41.12
N SER A 14 49.45 -18.81 -40.14
CA SER A 14 50.20 -20.03 -39.78
C SER A 14 51.54 -19.80 -39.04
N ARG A 15 51.99 -20.63 -38.09
CA ARG A 15 51.75 -22.07 -37.79
C ARG A 15 51.50 -22.27 -36.26
N ARG A 16 50.74 -23.28 -35.80
CA ARG A 16 51.20 -24.60 -35.25
C ARG A 16 52.66 -24.56 -34.73
N VAL A 17 52.96 -24.89 -33.47
CA VAL A 17 53.12 -26.24 -32.83
C VAL A 17 53.45 -25.97 -31.33
N SER A 18 53.07 -26.73 -30.28
CA SER A 18 52.15 -27.86 -30.02
C SER A 18 51.94 -28.03 -28.48
N SER A 19 51.06 -28.94 -28.04
CA SER A 19 51.04 -29.48 -26.64
C SER A 19 51.77 -30.84 -26.60
N PRO A 20 52.34 -31.25 -25.44
CA PRO A 20 51.59 -32.01 -24.42
C PRO A 20 51.95 -31.51 -22.98
N ALA A 21 51.58 -32.12 -21.85
CA ALA A 21 50.97 -33.43 -21.57
C ALA A 21 50.04 -33.39 -20.34
N LYS A 22 49.18 -34.41 -20.19
CA LYS A 22 48.53 -34.74 -18.91
C LYS A 22 49.41 -35.73 -18.15
N ALA A 23 49.68 -35.47 -16.87
CA ALA A 23 50.14 -36.50 -15.93
C ALA A 23 48.95 -36.99 -15.10
N ARG A 24 48.86 -38.30 -14.88
CA ARG A 24 47.79 -38.96 -14.11
C ARG A 24 48.48 -39.89 -13.11
N VAL A 25 48.36 -39.60 -11.82
CA VAL A 25 48.92 -40.44 -10.75
C VAL A 25 47.78 -41.08 -9.97
N THR A 26 47.77 -42.41 -9.94
CA THR A 26 46.92 -43.26 -9.11
C THR A 26 47.65 -43.58 -7.81
N GLY A 27 46.92 -43.70 -6.69
CA GLY A 27 47.50 -44.06 -5.40
C GLY A 27 46.43 -44.50 -4.40
N GLU A 28 46.10 -45.79 -4.41
CA GLU A 28 45.34 -46.41 -3.32
C GLU A 28 46.29 -46.89 -2.22
N THR A 29 45.97 -46.69 -0.94
CA THR A 29 46.17 -47.77 0.05
C THR A 29 45.37 -47.61 1.35
N LYS A 30 44.63 -48.69 1.69
CA LYS A 30 44.30 -49.26 3.02
C LYS A 30 43.87 -48.36 4.20
N ALA A 31 42.73 -48.75 4.78
CA ALA A 31 42.23 -48.32 6.08
C ALA A 31 42.91 -49.03 7.28
N ARG A 32 42.68 -48.49 8.49
CA ARG A 32 42.64 -49.24 9.77
C ARG A 32 41.75 -48.54 10.81
N ARG A 33 40.95 -49.33 11.55
CA ARG A 33 40.37 -49.00 12.88
C ARG A 33 41.23 -49.68 13.96
N PRO A 34 41.19 -49.19 15.21
CA PRO A 34 40.46 -49.87 16.30
C PRO A 34 39.31 -48.96 16.84
N THR A 35 38.12 -49.42 17.25
CA THR A 35 37.72 -50.15 18.48
C THR A 35 38.19 -49.49 19.79
N HIS A 36 37.44 -49.45 20.89
CA HIS A 36 36.00 -49.48 21.23
C HIS A 36 36.04 -49.57 22.77
N ASP A 37 35.36 -48.69 23.48
CA ASP A 37 34.89 -48.88 24.87
C ASP A 37 33.86 -47.78 25.18
N GLY A 38 32.86 -47.99 26.05
CA GLY A 38 32.59 -49.26 26.74
C GLY A 38 31.75 -49.14 28.00
N GLN A 39 30.60 -48.45 27.99
CA GLN A 39 29.67 -48.51 29.13
C GLN A 39 28.21 -48.25 28.76
N GLU A 40 27.37 -49.25 29.07
CA GLU A 40 25.90 -49.19 29.05
C GLU A 40 25.36 -48.72 30.41
N LEU A 41 24.07 -48.37 30.47
CA LEU A 41 23.21 -48.68 31.62
C LEU A 41 21.72 -48.66 31.24
N ALA A 42 20.92 -49.48 31.95
CA ALA A 42 19.50 -49.79 31.73
C ALA A 42 18.60 -48.55 31.56
N ASP A 43 17.59 -48.50 30.68
CA ASP A 43 16.45 -49.42 30.43
C ASP A 43 15.34 -49.37 31.51
N GLN A 44 14.12 -49.05 31.06
CA GLN A 44 12.88 -49.30 31.80
C GLN A 44 11.65 -49.24 30.87
N ARG A 45 10.93 -50.36 30.78
CA ARG A 45 9.70 -50.55 29.98
C ARG A 45 8.45 -50.55 30.85
N THR A 46 7.28 -50.21 30.27
CA THR A 46 5.95 -50.84 30.45
C THR A 46 4.97 -50.18 29.46
N LEU A 47 4.64 -50.79 28.30
CA LEU A 47 3.63 -51.84 28.07
C LEU A 47 2.18 -51.38 28.36
N LEU A 48 1.40 -51.03 27.33
CA LEU A 48 0.47 -51.88 26.55
C LEU A 48 -0.95 -52.04 27.14
N ARG A 49 -1.97 -51.70 26.33
CA ARG A 49 -3.14 -52.56 26.05
C ARG A 49 -3.74 -52.26 24.67
N ARG A 50 -4.59 -53.15 24.15
CA ARG A 50 -4.82 -53.32 22.69
C ARG A 50 -6.26 -53.75 22.37
N ALA A 51 -6.88 -53.11 21.37
CA ALA A 51 -8.01 -53.61 20.55
C ALA A 51 -9.33 -54.00 21.29
N PRO A 52 -10.40 -54.42 20.58
CA PRO A 52 -10.80 -54.24 19.17
C PRO A 52 -11.88 -53.14 19.03
N GLY A 53 -12.50 -52.80 17.89
CA GLY A 53 -12.42 -53.26 16.50
C GLY A 53 -13.82 -53.38 15.89
N GLY A 54 -14.09 -52.71 14.76
CA GLY A 54 -15.40 -52.71 14.08
C GLY A 54 -15.41 -51.74 12.88
N LEU A 55 -16.11 -52.09 11.80
CA LEU A 55 -16.07 -51.36 10.51
C LEU A 55 -17.45 -50.90 10.06
N ARG A 56 -17.51 -49.63 9.63
CA ARG A 56 -18.51 -49.04 8.70
C ARG A 56 -19.95 -48.95 9.28
N ARG A 57 -20.80 -48.02 8.84
CA ARG A 57 -20.84 -47.32 7.53
C ARG A 57 -21.51 -45.93 7.63
N ASP A 58 -21.18 -45.07 6.67
CA ASP A 58 -21.92 -43.88 6.17
C ASP A 58 -22.18 -42.66 7.10
N CYS A 59 -22.26 -41.50 6.43
CA CYS A 59 -22.34 -40.13 6.96
C CYS A 59 -23.52 -39.38 6.26
N PRO A 60 -23.70 -38.05 6.40
CA PRO A 60 -23.64 -37.16 7.58
C PRO A 60 -24.89 -36.27 7.73
N SER A 61 -25.20 -35.78 8.94
CA SER A 61 -26.11 -34.61 9.06
C SER A 61 -26.03 -33.85 10.41
N ARG A 62 -25.76 -32.53 10.29
CA ARG A 62 -26.51 -31.41 10.92
C ARG A 62 -26.41 -31.11 12.44
N GLN A 63 -25.88 -29.90 12.75
CA GLN A 63 -26.14 -29.02 13.93
C GLN A 63 -25.79 -29.58 15.35
N GLU A 64 -25.42 -28.80 16.39
CA GLU A 64 -25.00 -27.38 16.51
C GLU A 64 -24.17 -27.16 17.79
N ASP A 65 -23.64 -25.93 17.96
CA ASP A 65 -23.15 -25.30 19.21
C ASP A 65 -22.01 -25.90 20.06
N GLY A 66 -21.18 -25.01 20.64
CA GLY A 66 -20.04 -25.40 21.49
C GLY A 66 -19.03 -24.28 21.76
N ALA A 67 -19.45 -23.13 22.28
CA ALA A 67 -18.58 -21.95 22.41
C ALA A 67 -17.59 -22.01 23.59
N ARG A 68 -16.29 -21.83 23.30
CA ARG A 68 -15.31 -21.14 24.17
C ARG A 68 -14.12 -20.64 23.35
N GLY A 69 -13.73 -19.38 23.55
CA GLY A 69 -12.65 -18.73 22.79
C GLY A 69 -11.39 -18.46 23.62
N SER A 70 -10.38 -17.90 22.96
CA SER A 70 -9.19 -17.28 23.58
C SER A 70 -9.12 -15.79 23.25
N ARG A 71 -8.41 -15.04 24.09
CA ARG A 71 -8.12 -13.60 23.95
C ARG A 71 -6.78 -13.39 23.21
N GLU A 72 -6.42 -12.11 23.06
CA GLU A 72 -5.21 -11.54 22.45
C GLU A 72 -5.33 -11.16 20.96
N SER A 73 -4.78 -10.04 20.46
CA SER A 73 -4.37 -8.79 21.14
C SER A 73 -4.30 -7.67 20.11
N GLY A 74 -5.16 -6.66 20.20
CA GLY A 74 -5.16 -5.50 19.29
C GLY A 74 -4.31 -4.32 19.80
N PRO A 75 -3.64 -3.55 18.93
CA PRO A 75 -2.92 -2.34 19.34
C PRO A 75 -3.88 -1.22 19.80
N PRO A 76 -3.44 -0.29 20.66
CA PRO A 76 -4.31 0.68 21.30
C PRO A 76 -4.86 1.73 20.31
N GLU A 77 -6.17 1.96 20.37
CA GLU A 77 -6.84 2.97 19.55
C GLU A 77 -6.42 4.40 19.92
N GLY A 78 -5.93 5.13 18.92
CA GLY A 78 -5.64 6.56 19.04
C GLY A 78 -6.94 7.35 19.25
N ARG A 79 -7.10 7.91 20.45
CA ARG A 79 -8.31 8.66 20.86
C ARG A 79 -8.57 9.87 19.95
N TYR A 80 -9.45 9.73 18.96
CA TYR A 80 -10.14 10.86 18.36
C TYR A 80 -11.05 11.51 19.41
N LYS A 81 -10.54 12.54 20.09
CA LYS A 81 -11.38 13.39 20.94
C LYS A 81 -12.41 14.12 20.07
N ALA A 82 -13.60 14.33 20.63
CA ALA A 82 -14.72 14.93 19.92
C ALA A 82 -14.36 16.30 19.36
N ASN A 83 -14.65 16.51 18.07
CA ASN A 83 -14.81 17.86 17.54
C ASN A 83 -15.99 18.52 18.27
N LEU A 84 -15.72 19.69 18.87
CA LEU A 84 -16.70 20.46 19.64
C LEU A 84 -17.94 20.77 18.78
N ALA A 85 -19.12 20.69 19.40
CA ALA A 85 -20.38 21.02 18.75
C ALA A 85 -20.48 22.53 18.50
N VAL A 86 -20.02 22.99 17.34
CA VAL A 86 -20.39 24.31 16.82
C VAL A 86 -21.87 24.23 16.41
N PRO A 87 -22.76 25.06 16.96
CA PRO A 87 -24.17 25.03 16.57
C PRO A 87 -24.31 25.47 15.11
N ALA A 88 -24.89 24.61 14.28
CA ALA A 88 -25.16 24.94 12.89
C ALA A 88 -26.09 26.15 12.81
N LEU A 89 -25.65 27.21 12.12
CA LEU A 89 -26.50 28.37 11.81
C LEU A 89 -27.67 27.89 10.97
N ARG A 90 -28.88 27.92 11.54
CA ARG A 90 -30.11 27.62 10.82
C ARG A 90 -30.31 28.66 9.70
N PRO A 91 -30.51 28.27 8.44
CA PRO A 91 -30.99 29.19 7.42
C PRO A 91 -32.41 29.65 7.80
N CYS A 92 -32.56 30.92 8.20
CA CYS A 92 -33.88 31.53 8.40
C CYS A 92 -34.49 31.86 7.03
N GLY A 93 -35.19 30.87 6.45
CA GLY A 93 -36.02 31.05 5.26
C GLY A 93 -37.46 30.66 5.54
N GLN A 94 -38.33 31.65 5.75
CA GLN A 94 -39.77 31.44 5.73
C GLN A 94 -40.21 31.31 4.26
N GLY A 95 -40.45 30.08 3.81
CA GLY A 95 -41.13 29.78 2.54
C GLY A 95 -42.64 29.59 2.77
N PRO A 96 -43.47 29.73 1.71
CA PRO A 96 -44.91 29.56 1.83
C PRO A 96 -45.31 28.11 2.15
N GLU A 97 -46.40 27.96 2.89
CA GLU A 97 -47.00 26.66 3.22
C GLU A 97 -47.74 26.05 2.02
N GLY A 98 -47.94 24.72 2.02
CA GLY A 98 -48.89 24.05 1.13
C GLY A 98 -48.33 23.19 -0.01
N GLY A 99 -47.00 23.15 -0.22
CA GLY A 99 -46.35 22.28 -1.19
C GLY A 99 -45.26 21.42 -0.56
N GLY A 100 -45.42 20.09 -0.58
CA GLY A 100 -44.36 19.17 -0.18
C GLY A 100 -43.19 19.25 -1.17
N ARG A 101 -41.97 19.48 -0.68
CA ARG A 101 -40.77 19.45 -1.53
C ARG A 101 -40.60 18.06 -2.13
N VAL A 102 -40.68 17.95 -3.45
CA VAL A 102 -40.37 16.71 -4.16
C VAL A 102 -38.88 16.41 -3.97
N ARG A 103 -38.57 15.16 -3.64
CA ARG A 103 -37.18 14.71 -3.46
C ARG A 103 -36.92 13.47 -4.29
N TYR A 104 -35.75 13.44 -4.92
CA TYR A 104 -35.19 12.25 -5.53
C TYR A 104 -34.03 11.72 -4.71
N TYR A 105 -34.04 10.40 -4.52
CA TYR A 105 -33.02 9.62 -3.84
C TYR A 105 -32.21 8.89 -4.91
N LEU A 106 -30.95 9.28 -5.03
CA LEU A 106 -29.98 8.71 -5.95
C LEU A 106 -29.12 7.68 -5.22
N GLY A 107 -28.73 6.63 -5.92
CA GLY A 107 -27.65 5.74 -5.51
C GLY A 107 -26.65 5.64 -6.65
N ALA A 108 -25.37 5.82 -6.33
CA ALA A 108 -24.28 5.82 -7.32
C ALA A 108 -23.20 4.82 -6.90
N ASP A 109 -23.04 3.74 -7.68
CA ASP A 109 -21.90 2.83 -7.59
C ASP A 109 -20.84 3.27 -8.63
N TRP A 110 -19.60 3.48 -8.18
CA TRP A 110 -18.59 4.23 -8.93
C TRP A 110 -17.33 3.39 -9.19
N ALA A 111 -17.20 2.91 -10.42
CA ALA A 111 -16.01 2.22 -10.92
C ALA A 111 -15.21 3.09 -11.92
N ASP A 112 -14.00 2.64 -12.26
CA ASP A 112 -12.98 3.44 -12.96
C ASP A 112 -13.33 3.86 -14.40
N GLN A 113 -14.27 3.16 -15.06
CA GLN A 113 -14.65 3.40 -16.46
C GLN A 113 -16.11 3.82 -16.64
N THR A 114 -16.99 3.33 -15.76
CA THR A 114 -18.43 3.54 -15.81
C THR A 114 -19.00 3.54 -14.39
N HIS A 115 -20.09 4.28 -14.21
CA HIS A 115 -20.76 4.47 -12.92
C HIS A 115 -22.22 4.08 -13.09
N ALA A 116 -22.74 3.24 -12.20
CA ALA A 116 -24.15 2.89 -12.20
C ALA A 116 -24.92 3.89 -11.33
N VAL A 117 -25.89 4.59 -11.93
CA VAL A 117 -26.73 5.56 -11.24
C VAL A 117 -28.19 5.08 -11.28
N TRP A 118 -28.84 5.02 -10.12
CA TRP A 118 -30.25 4.71 -9.98
C TRP A 118 -30.95 5.82 -9.20
N VAL A 119 -32.17 6.20 -9.61
CA VAL A 119 -32.92 7.32 -9.02
C VAL A 119 -34.36 6.90 -8.75
N VAL A 120 -34.82 7.12 -7.51
CA VAL A 120 -36.21 6.91 -7.08
C VAL A 120 -36.80 8.15 -6.41
N ASP A 121 -38.13 8.28 -6.42
CA ASP A 121 -38.84 9.30 -5.63
C ASP A 121 -39.10 8.85 -4.17
N GLU A 122 -39.78 9.70 -3.39
CA GLU A 122 -40.27 9.41 -2.02
C GLU A 122 -40.99 8.05 -1.89
N SER A 123 -41.79 7.67 -2.89
CA SER A 123 -42.54 6.40 -2.88
C SER A 123 -41.67 5.17 -3.15
N GLY A 124 -40.49 5.37 -3.76
CA GLY A 124 -39.64 4.31 -4.30
C GLY A 124 -39.93 3.97 -5.76
N ALA A 125 -40.74 4.76 -6.46
CA ALA A 125 -40.95 4.61 -7.88
C ALA A 125 -39.67 5.02 -8.64
N LYS A 126 -39.30 4.24 -9.65
CA LYS A 126 -38.09 4.48 -10.46
C LYS A 126 -38.30 5.68 -11.38
N ILE A 127 -37.52 6.74 -11.17
CA ILE A 127 -37.46 7.91 -12.03
C ILE A 127 -36.47 7.68 -13.18
N SER A 128 -35.25 7.31 -12.85
CA SER A 128 -34.16 7.08 -13.82
C SER A 128 -33.28 5.92 -13.38
N ALA A 129 -32.63 5.25 -14.33
CA ALA A 129 -31.41 4.51 -14.05
C ALA A 129 -30.59 4.40 -15.32
N ARG A 130 -29.31 4.78 -15.23
CA ARG A 130 -28.39 4.87 -16.36
C ARG A 130 -26.98 4.47 -15.94
N THR A 131 -26.18 4.08 -16.93
CA THR A 131 -24.73 3.99 -16.78
C THR A 131 -24.13 5.30 -17.27
N VAL A 132 -23.35 5.98 -16.44
CA VAL A 132 -22.59 7.19 -16.80
C VAL A 132 -21.15 6.76 -17.14
N ALA A 133 -20.60 7.24 -18.25
CA ALA A 133 -19.21 6.96 -18.61
C ALA A 133 -18.26 7.89 -17.84
N HIS A 134 -17.07 7.41 -17.47
CA HIS A 134 -16.03 8.23 -16.82
C HIS A 134 -15.28 9.12 -17.82
N THR A 135 -16.01 9.98 -18.53
CA THR A 135 -15.48 10.97 -19.48
C THR A 135 -16.02 12.36 -19.15
N ALA A 136 -15.39 13.40 -19.70
CA ALA A 136 -15.83 14.78 -19.47
C ALA A 136 -17.26 15.00 -19.99
N GLU A 137 -17.60 14.39 -21.13
CA GLU A 137 -18.90 14.46 -21.79
C GLU A 137 -19.97 13.73 -20.94
N GLY A 138 -19.71 12.48 -20.55
CA GLY A 138 -20.66 11.68 -19.77
C GLY A 138 -20.99 12.30 -18.41
N LEU A 139 -19.98 12.86 -17.73
CA LEU A 139 -20.17 13.59 -16.48
C LEU A 139 -20.89 14.93 -16.70
N SER A 140 -20.57 15.66 -17.76
CA SER A 140 -21.23 16.95 -18.09
C SER A 140 -22.69 16.79 -18.53
N GLU A 141 -23.05 15.69 -19.18
CA GLU A 141 -24.45 15.33 -19.48
C GLU A 141 -25.24 14.99 -18.23
N TRP A 142 -24.64 14.22 -17.31
CA TRP A 142 -25.30 13.86 -16.05
C TRP A 142 -25.41 15.05 -15.09
N GLY A 143 -24.39 15.91 -15.03
CA GLY A 143 -24.43 17.15 -14.25
C GLY A 143 -25.59 18.06 -14.67
N ARG A 144 -25.80 18.19 -15.99
CA ARG A 144 -26.95 18.92 -16.54
C ARG A 144 -28.30 18.31 -16.13
N GLU A 145 -28.44 16.98 -16.12
CA GLU A 145 -29.65 16.28 -15.65
C GLU A 145 -29.94 16.60 -14.16
N LEU A 146 -28.89 16.67 -13.32
CA LEU A 146 -29.00 17.07 -11.91
C LEU A 146 -29.41 18.55 -11.76
N ASP A 147 -28.80 19.46 -12.52
CA ASP A 147 -29.13 20.89 -12.50
C ASP A 147 -30.56 21.15 -13.01
N GLU A 148 -30.99 20.43 -14.06
CA GLU A 148 -32.36 20.50 -14.61
C GLU A 148 -33.41 20.05 -13.59
N TRP A 149 -33.17 18.98 -12.81
CA TRP A 149 -34.06 18.59 -11.71
C TRP A 149 -34.08 19.62 -10.57
N ARG A 150 -32.93 20.20 -10.20
CA ARG A 150 -32.87 21.25 -9.16
C ARG A 150 -33.55 22.54 -9.60
N ALA A 151 -33.48 22.89 -10.89
CA ALA A 151 -34.22 24.02 -11.47
C ALA A 151 -35.75 23.82 -11.43
N GLN A 152 -36.22 22.56 -11.41
CA GLN A 152 -37.62 22.20 -11.19
C GLN A 152 -38.02 22.22 -9.69
N GLY A 153 -37.11 22.61 -8.78
CA GLY A 153 -37.36 22.69 -7.34
C GLY A 153 -37.26 21.35 -6.60
N ILE A 154 -36.64 20.34 -7.21
CA ILE A 154 -36.49 19.00 -6.64
C ILE A 154 -35.25 18.95 -5.74
N ASP A 155 -35.42 18.53 -4.49
CA ASP A 155 -34.29 18.21 -3.59
C ASP A 155 -33.59 16.94 -4.12
N LEU A 156 -32.27 16.96 -4.33
CA LEU A 156 -31.50 15.77 -4.76
C LEU A 156 -30.60 15.26 -3.64
N TRP A 157 -30.78 14.01 -3.22
CA TRP A 157 -30.00 13.36 -2.16
C TRP A 157 -29.36 12.07 -2.69
N ALA A 158 -28.05 11.88 -2.57
CA ALA A 158 -27.31 10.76 -3.18
C ALA A 158 -26.56 9.90 -2.16
N ALA A 159 -26.63 8.57 -2.31
CA ALA A 159 -25.87 7.60 -1.51
C ALA A 159 -24.73 6.94 -2.30
N ILE A 160 -23.59 6.78 -1.61
CA ILE A 160 -22.34 6.23 -2.15
C ILE A 160 -21.63 5.36 -1.09
N GLU A 161 -20.92 4.30 -1.50
CA GLU A 161 -20.10 3.48 -0.58
C GLU A 161 -18.84 4.21 -0.07
N ARG A 162 -18.31 5.19 -0.82
CA ARG A 162 -17.00 5.82 -0.56
C ARG A 162 -17.13 7.33 -0.33
N PRO A 163 -16.83 7.86 0.89
CA PRO A 163 -16.90 9.29 1.21
C PRO A 163 -15.73 10.13 0.63
N GLU A 164 -15.13 9.71 -0.47
CA GLU A 164 -13.84 10.22 -0.94
C GLU A 164 -13.73 10.37 -2.46
N GLY A 165 -13.03 11.44 -2.88
CA GLY A 165 -12.63 11.69 -4.27
C GLY A 165 -13.66 12.51 -5.06
N ARG A 166 -13.28 12.80 -6.32
CA ARG A 166 -13.95 13.73 -7.25
C ARG A 166 -15.44 13.46 -7.49
N VAL A 167 -15.93 12.28 -7.13
CA VAL A 167 -17.34 11.87 -7.14
C VAL A 167 -18.18 12.70 -6.16
N VAL A 168 -17.63 12.85 -4.95
CA VAL A 168 -18.27 13.58 -3.85
C VAL A 168 -18.29 15.06 -4.19
N ASP A 169 -17.16 15.57 -4.66
CA ASP A 169 -16.99 16.95 -5.09
C ASP A 169 -17.99 17.28 -6.21
N PHE A 170 -18.02 16.50 -7.30
CA PHE A 170 -18.96 16.67 -8.43
C PHE A 170 -20.43 16.70 -7.98
N LEU A 171 -20.83 15.79 -7.09
CA LEU A 171 -22.20 15.77 -6.57
C LEU A 171 -22.52 17.00 -5.72
N LEU A 172 -21.57 17.47 -4.89
CA LEU A 172 -21.72 18.66 -4.07
C LEU A 172 -21.70 19.95 -4.90
N ASP A 173 -20.92 20.00 -6.00
CA ASP A 173 -20.87 21.11 -6.96
C ASP A 173 -22.22 21.29 -7.65
N HIS A 174 -22.84 20.18 -8.09
CA HIS A 174 -24.23 20.13 -8.55
C HIS A 174 -25.28 20.24 -7.41
N GLY A 175 -24.85 20.52 -6.18
CA GLY A 175 -25.71 20.80 -5.02
C GLY A 175 -26.58 19.62 -4.56
N VAL A 176 -26.14 18.39 -4.83
CA VAL A 176 -26.75 17.15 -4.34
C VAL A 176 -26.26 16.89 -2.92
N ALA A 177 -27.17 16.59 -1.99
CA ALA A 177 -26.80 16.23 -0.63
C ALA A 177 -26.24 14.79 -0.60
N VAL A 178 -24.92 14.64 -0.42
CA VAL A 178 -24.25 13.34 -0.44
C VAL A 178 -24.25 12.67 0.93
N TYR A 179 -24.64 11.39 0.99
CA TYR A 179 -24.69 10.57 2.20
C TYR A 179 -23.82 9.32 2.04
N PRO A 180 -22.76 9.14 2.84
CA PRO A 180 -21.90 7.98 2.73
C PRO A 180 -22.48 6.78 3.47
N VAL A 181 -22.61 5.66 2.77
CA VAL A 181 -23.15 4.40 3.29
C VAL A 181 -21.99 3.47 3.58
N ASN A 182 -21.92 2.94 4.81
CA ASN A 182 -20.92 1.94 5.18
C ASN A 182 -21.12 0.68 4.33
N PRO A 183 -20.09 0.13 3.63
CA PRO A 183 -20.25 -1.06 2.79
C PRO A 183 -20.87 -2.25 3.53
N LYS A 184 -20.57 -2.45 4.82
CA LYS A 184 -21.18 -3.52 5.65
C LYS A 184 -22.65 -3.28 5.99
N ALA A 185 -23.13 -2.04 5.89
CA ALA A 185 -24.55 -1.72 5.97
C ALA A 185 -25.22 -1.97 4.62
N LEU A 186 -24.56 -1.61 3.51
CA LEU A 186 -25.08 -1.91 2.16
C LEU A 186 -25.16 -3.42 1.90
N ASP A 187 -24.16 -4.22 2.31
CA ASP A 187 -24.21 -5.68 2.21
C ASP A 187 -25.46 -6.27 2.87
N ARG A 188 -25.80 -5.80 4.08
CA ARG A 188 -27.01 -6.20 4.80
C ARG A 188 -28.30 -5.62 4.22
N ALA A 189 -28.20 -4.53 3.45
CA ALA A 189 -29.31 -3.98 2.69
C ALA A 189 -29.54 -4.79 1.38
N ARG A 190 -28.47 -5.26 0.71
CA ARG A 190 -28.55 -6.14 -0.49
C ARG A 190 -29.43 -7.36 -0.18
N ASP A 191 -29.31 -7.94 1.01
CA ASP A 191 -30.14 -9.07 1.48
C ASP A 191 -31.65 -8.75 1.59
N ARG A 192 -32.04 -7.49 1.80
CA ARG A 192 -33.45 -7.06 1.81
C ARG A 192 -34.08 -7.07 0.41
N PHE A 193 -33.25 -6.95 -0.64
CA PHE A 193 -33.70 -6.75 -2.03
C PHE A 193 -33.33 -7.90 -2.98
N ARG A 194 -32.45 -8.84 -2.57
CA ARG A 194 -32.07 -10.01 -3.36
C ARG A 194 -33.06 -11.17 -3.19
N GLN A 195 -33.58 -11.65 -4.31
CA GLN A 195 -34.16 -13.00 -4.43
C GLN A 195 -33.22 -14.00 -5.12
N SER A 196 -32.08 -13.54 -5.66
CA SER A 196 -31.04 -14.40 -6.26
C SER A 196 -29.63 -13.80 -6.10
N GLY A 197 -28.60 -14.64 -6.13
CA GLY A 197 -27.23 -14.28 -5.76
C GLY A 197 -26.39 -13.56 -6.82
N ALA A 198 -26.93 -13.26 -8.01
CA ALA A 198 -26.18 -12.57 -9.06
C ALA A 198 -25.78 -11.15 -8.63
N LYS A 199 -24.55 -10.69 -8.93
CA LYS A 199 -24.17 -9.27 -8.81
C LYS A 199 -24.48 -8.56 -10.13
N SER A 200 -25.05 -7.37 -10.05
CA SER A 200 -25.08 -6.39 -11.14
C SER A 200 -24.96 -4.99 -10.55
N ASP A 201 -24.10 -4.16 -11.12
CA ASP A 201 -23.79 -2.84 -10.54
C ASP A 201 -25.01 -1.89 -10.55
N PRO A 202 -25.94 -1.95 -11.54
CA PRO A 202 -27.24 -1.25 -11.45
C PRO A 202 -28.15 -1.72 -10.30
N PHE A 203 -27.99 -2.94 -9.77
CA PHE A 203 -28.70 -3.38 -8.56
C PHE A 203 -28.06 -2.77 -7.32
N ASP A 204 -26.74 -2.69 -7.23
CA ASP A 204 -26.06 -2.06 -6.10
C ASP A 204 -26.33 -0.55 -6.03
N ALA A 205 -26.35 0.14 -7.18
CA ALA A 205 -26.84 1.50 -7.30
C ALA A 205 -28.30 1.65 -6.84
N ARG A 206 -29.19 0.71 -7.19
CA ARG A 206 -30.57 0.70 -6.67
C ARG A 206 -30.61 0.53 -5.15
N VAL A 207 -29.86 -0.41 -4.60
CA VAL A 207 -29.85 -0.67 -3.15
C VAL A 207 -29.35 0.57 -2.39
N LEU A 208 -28.37 1.31 -2.92
CA LEU A 208 -27.97 2.62 -2.38
C LEU A 208 -29.12 3.64 -2.37
N ALA A 209 -29.86 3.76 -3.48
CA ALA A 209 -30.98 4.70 -3.62
C ALA A 209 -32.14 4.37 -2.66
N ASP A 210 -32.59 3.11 -2.65
CA ASP A 210 -33.66 2.63 -1.76
C ASP A 210 -33.24 2.69 -0.27
N PHE A 211 -31.99 2.35 0.07
CA PHE A 211 -31.46 2.44 1.44
C PHE A 211 -31.36 3.88 1.93
N LEU A 212 -30.96 4.84 1.08
CA LEU A 212 -30.98 6.25 1.48
C LEU A 212 -32.40 6.71 1.76
N ARG A 213 -33.34 6.39 0.87
CA ARG A 213 -34.75 6.73 1.03
C ARG A 213 -35.32 6.25 2.36
N THR A 214 -35.05 4.99 2.75
CA THR A 214 -35.59 4.41 3.99
C THR A 214 -34.79 4.73 5.26
N ASP A 215 -33.46 4.79 5.19
CA ASP A 215 -32.59 4.83 6.37
C ASP A 215 -31.88 6.20 6.56
N HIS A 216 -32.18 7.24 5.74
CA HIS A 216 -31.52 8.58 5.80
C HIS A 216 -31.46 9.23 7.18
N ALA A 217 -32.46 9.02 8.04
CA ALA A 217 -32.51 9.57 9.40
C ALA A 217 -31.38 9.03 10.32
N HIS A 218 -30.70 7.95 9.91
CA HIS A 218 -29.54 7.37 10.59
C HIS A 218 -28.20 7.72 9.90
N LEU A 219 -28.25 8.41 8.75
CA LEU A 219 -27.08 8.84 7.99
C LEU A 219 -26.78 10.33 8.25
N ARG A 220 -25.58 10.76 7.87
CA ARG A 220 -25.15 12.16 7.96
C ARG A 220 -24.63 12.61 6.61
N ALA A 221 -25.17 13.71 6.09
CA ALA A 221 -24.68 14.31 4.86
C ALA A 221 -23.21 14.74 4.99
N VAL A 222 -22.43 14.57 3.93
CA VAL A 222 -21.12 15.19 3.76
C VAL A 222 -21.34 16.70 3.69
N GLN A 223 -20.61 17.45 4.53
CA GLN A 223 -20.55 18.91 4.39
C GLN A 223 -19.50 19.26 3.34
N PRO A 224 -19.77 20.22 2.43
CA PRO A 224 -18.76 20.78 1.54
C PRO A 224 -17.52 21.20 2.34
N SER A 225 -16.39 20.61 1.99
CA SER A 225 -15.08 21.03 2.48
C SER A 225 -14.58 22.13 1.56
N SER A 226 -13.84 23.12 2.08
CA SER A 226 -13.18 24.09 1.22
C SER A 226 -12.10 23.41 0.36
N GLU A 227 -11.79 23.98 -0.80
CA GLU A 227 -10.74 23.49 -1.72
C GLU A 227 -9.42 23.23 -0.99
N ALA A 228 -9.02 24.19 -0.14
CA ALA A 228 -7.83 24.07 0.71
C ALA A 228 -7.91 22.89 1.71
N ALA A 229 -9.08 22.60 2.28
CA ALA A 229 -9.27 21.45 3.17
C ALA A 229 -9.27 20.11 2.41
N GLN A 230 -9.79 20.08 1.18
CA GLN A 230 -9.67 18.93 0.27
C GLN A 230 -8.20 18.68 -0.12
N GLU A 231 -7.48 19.73 -0.52
CA GLU A 231 -6.04 19.66 -0.87
C GLU A 231 -5.20 19.13 0.31
N LEU A 232 -5.36 19.69 1.51
CA LEU A 232 -4.65 19.22 2.70
C LEU A 232 -4.98 17.75 3.04
N LYS A 233 -6.24 17.31 2.86
CA LYS A 233 -6.63 15.89 3.02
C LYS A 233 -5.85 15.02 2.03
N LEU A 234 -5.88 15.35 0.74
CA LEU A 234 -5.20 14.59 -0.33
C LEU A 234 -3.68 14.51 -0.10
N LEU A 235 -3.02 15.66 0.17
CA LEU A 235 -1.59 15.72 0.50
C LEU A 235 -1.24 14.82 1.70
N THR A 236 -2.08 14.83 2.74
CA THR A 236 -1.89 14.00 3.94
C THR A 236 -2.06 12.51 3.65
N GLU A 237 -3.07 12.14 2.87
CA GLU A 237 -3.35 10.74 2.52
C GLU A 237 -2.27 10.11 1.64
N ASP A 238 -1.74 10.86 0.67
CA ASP A 238 -0.64 10.40 -0.18
C ASP A 238 0.72 10.44 0.53
N CYS A 239 0.96 11.40 1.43
CA CYS A 239 2.09 11.34 2.37
C CYS A 239 2.07 10.02 3.17
N GLN A 240 0.92 9.66 3.71
CA GLN A 240 0.72 8.40 4.43
C GLN A 240 0.83 7.16 3.50
N ARG A 241 0.41 7.26 2.24
CA ARG A 241 0.59 6.21 1.22
C ARG A 241 2.07 5.94 0.95
N HIS A 242 2.87 7.00 0.75
CA HIS A 242 4.31 6.88 0.54
C HIS A 242 5.06 6.44 1.80
N ILE A 243 4.65 6.84 3.01
CA ILE A 243 5.21 6.31 4.26
C ILE A 243 5.00 4.80 4.35
N ARG A 244 3.79 4.28 4.07
CA ARG A 244 3.52 2.83 4.04
C ARG A 244 4.39 2.09 3.01
N GLN A 245 4.59 2.69 1.83
CA GLN A 245 5.46 2.15 0.78
C GLN A 245 6.94 2.15 1.20
N GLN A 246 7.41 3.22 1.85
CA GLN A 246 8.75 3.35 2.41
C GLN A 246 9.01 2.24 3.44
N THR A 247 8.12 2.07 4.43
CA THR A 247 8.23 1.00 5.44
C THR A 247 8.29 -0.39 4.80
N ARG A 248 7.47 -0.66 3.78
CA ARG A 248 7.51 -1.94 3.05
C ARG A 248 8.87 -2.17 2.38
N LEU A 249 9.39 -1.19 1.66
CA LEU A 249 10.67 -1.30 0.95
C LEU A 249 11.86 -1.39 1.91
N VAL A 250 11.86 -0.61 3.00
CA VAL A 250 12.83 -0.69 4.10
C VAL A 250 12.86 -2.10 4.70
N ASN A 251 11.69 -2.69 4.99
CA ASN A 251 11.61 -4.05 5.53
C ASN A 251 12.09 -5.11 4.53
N GLN A 252 11.72 -5.00 3.25
CA GLN A 252 12.17 -5.92 2.19
C GLN A 252 13.69 -5.83 1.96
N LEU A 253 14.27 -4.63 1.94
CA LEU A 253 15.70 -4.40 1.78
C LEU A 253 16.47 -4.90 3.00
N THR A 254 15.98 -4.63 4.21
CA THR A 254 16.58 -5.11 5.47
C THR A 254 16.56 -6.64 5.56
N ALA A 255 15.44 -7.28 5.20
CA ALA A 255 15.35 -8.74 5.14
C ALA A 255 16.33 -9.31 4.10
N THR A 256 16.35 -8.75 2.89
CA THR A 256 17.27 -9.17 1.82
C THR A 256 18.72 -9.07 2.28
N LEU A 257 19.14 -7.97 2.91
CA LEU A 257 20.51 -7.80 3.42
C LEU A 257 20.85 -8.80 4.54
N LYS A 258 19.91 -9.09 5.46
CA LYS A 258 20.11 -10.13 6.50
C LYS A 258 20.36 -11.53 5.92
N GLU A 259 19.83 -11.86 4.74
CA GLU A 259 20.01 -13.17 4.11
C GLU A 259 21.39 -13.39 3.46
N TYR A 260 22.10 -12.34 3.01
CA TYR A 260 23.36 -12.52 2.25
C TYR A 260 24.51 -11.56 2.59
N TYR A 261 24.22 -10.44 3.27
CA TYR A 261 25.18 -9.36 3.50
C TYR A 261 24.84 -8.51 4.76
N PRO A 262 24.78 -9.11 5.97
CA PRO A 262 24.36 -8.39 7.18
C PRO A 262 25.21 -7.15 7.48
N ARG A 263 26.52 -7.21 7.15
CA ARG A 263 27.51 -6.14 7.38
C ARG A 263 27.08 -4.78 6.83
N ALA A 264 26.33 -4.74 5.73
CA ALA A 264 25.87 -3.49 5.14
C ALA A 264 24.89 -2.71 6.04
N LEU A 265 24.15 -3.40 6.92
CA LEU A 265 23.22 -2.79 7.88
C LEU A 265 23.94 -2.08 9.05
N GLU A 266 25.22 -2.38 9.26
CA GLU A 266 26.07 -1.74 10.28
C GLU A 266 26.70 -0.44 9.78
N VAL A 267 26.79 -0.28 8.45
CA VAL A 267 27.42 0.88 7.81
C VAL A 267 26.50 2.11 7.86
N ALA A 268 25.21 1.91 7.54
CA ALA A 268 24.24 2.98 7.36
C ALA A 268 22.79 2.49 7.52
N GLU A 269 21.90 3.39 7.97
CA GLU A 269 20.46 3.17 7.87
C GLU A 269 20.05 3.09 6.39
N VAL A 270 19.22 2.11 6.00
CA VAL A 270 18.88 1.81 4.60
C VAL A 270 18.13 2.93 3.86
N THR A 271 17.55 3.89 4.59
CA THR A 271 16.90 5.10 4.07
C THR A 271 17.88 6.23 3.73
N SER A 272 19.10 6.17 4.27
CA SER A 272 20.05 7.27 4.26
C SER A 272 20.76 7.46 2.92
N ALA A 273 21.23 8.70 2.67
CA ALA A 273 22.10 9.00 1.54
C ALA A 273 23.42 8.20 1.56
N LEU A 274 23.89 7.75 2.74
CA LEU A 274 25.07 6.88 2.82
C LEU A 274 24.77 5.46 2.30
N ALA A 275 23.63 4.86 2.68
CA ALA A 275 23.22 3.55 2.17
C ALA A 275 22.95 3.59 0.66
N ARG A 276 22.32 4.66 0.17
CA ARG A 276 22.05 4.92 -1.25
C ARG A 276 23.30 4.76 -2.13
N GLU A 277 24.42 5.35 -1.73
CA GLU A 277 25.65 5.34 -2.54
C GLU A 277 26.55 4.14 -2.20
N PHE A 278 26.53 3.65 -0.95
CA PHE A 278 27.32 2.50 -0.52
C PHE A 278 26.82 1.18 -1.11
N LEU A 279 25.50 0.92 -1.08
CA LEU A 279 24.94 -0.36 -1.48
C LEU A 279 25.16 -0.70 -2.97
N PRO A 280 25.02 0.23 -3.95
CA PRO A 280 25.36 -0.03 -5.35
C PRO A 280 26.87 -0.14 -5.60
N ALA A 281 27.68 0.63 -4.86
CA ALA A 281 29.14 0.63 -5.01
C ALA A 281 29.81 -0.64 -4.47
N TYR A 282 29.29 -1.18 -3.35
CA TYR A 282 29.82 -2.37 -2.67
C TYR A 282 28.71 -3.41 -2.41
N PRO A 283 28.09 -4.00 -3.45
CA PRO A 283 26.83 -4.75 -3.33
C PRO A 283 26.96 -6.17 -2.73
N THR A 284 28.17 -6.62 -2.37
CA THR A 284 28.43 -7.98 -1.87
C THR A 284 29.59 -8.00 -0.86
N PRO A 285 29.64 -9.00 0.04
CA PRO A 285 30.78 -9.19 0.96
C PRO A 285 32.15 -9.24 0.25
N ALA A 286 32.21 -9.90 -0.92
CA ALA A 286 33.44 -10.01 -1.71
C ALA A 286 33.95 -8.66 -2.26
N ALA A 287 33.05 -7.69 -2.46
CA ALA A 287 33.44 -6.33 -2.84
C ALA A 287 34.19 -5.60 -1.70
N LEU A 288 33.89 -5.95 -0.43
CA LEU A 288 34.62 -5.46 0.74
C LEU A 288 35.96 -6.18 0.92
N THR A 289 36.02 -7.49 0.68
CA THR A 289 37.30 -8.24 0.71
C THR A 289 38.30 -7.74 -0.34
N ALA A 290 37.81 -7.19 -1.47
CA ALA A 290 38.62 -6.55 -2.52
C ALA A 290 38.83 -5.02 -2.31
N LEU A 291 38.29 -4.45 -1.24
CA LEU A 291 38.41 -3.02 -0.92
C LEU A 291 39.70 -2.77 -0.14
N THR A 292 40.57 -1.92 -0.67
CA THR A 292 41.77 -1.45 0.03
C THR A 292 41.48 -0.14 0.76
N GLU A 293 42.17 0.14 1.87
CA GLU A 293 41.95 1.36 2.65
C GLU A 293 42.10 2.63 1.81
N ARG A 294 43.12 2.70 0.93
CA ARG A 294 43.33 3.82 0.00
C ARG A 294 42.16 4.03 -0.98
N ARG A 295 41.38 2.99 -1.29
CA ARG A 295 40.14 3.10 -2.07
C ARG A 295 38.97 3.54 -1.18
N TRP A 296 38.84 2.96 0.02
CA TRP A 296 37.83 3.35 1.00
C TRP A 296 37.93 4.84 1.37
N GLN A 297 39.10 5.32 1.81
CA GLN A 297 39.32 6.74 2.13
C GLN A 297 39.00 7.67 0.94
N ARG A 298 39.30 7.25 -0.30
CA ARG A 298 38.98 8.03 -1.51
C ARG A 298 37.47 8.11 -1.74
N TRP A 299 36.77 6.98 -1.62
CA TRP A 299 35.32 6.91 -1.74
C TRP A 299 34.63 7.73 -0.64
N ALA A 300 35.09 7.60 0.61
CA ALA A 300 34.57 8.33 1.76
C ALA A 300 34.70 9.86 1.61
N ARG A 301 35.87 10.35 1.16
CA ARG A 301 36.08 11.77 0.86
C ARG A 301 35.17 12.28 -0.27
N ALA A 302 34.96 11.48 -1.32
CA ALA A 302 34.06 11.86 -2.42
C ALA A 302 32.61 12.04 -1.95
N HIS A 303 32.16 11.20 -1.01
CA HIS A 303 30.82 11.27 -0.40
C HIS A 303 30.78 12.13 0.88
N ARG A 304 31.84 12.90 1.17
CA ARG A 304 31.96 13.85 2.29
C ARG A 304 31.76 13.24 3.69
N LEU A 305 32.12 11.97 3.88
CA LEU A 305 32.13 11.36 5.22
C LEU A 305 33.18 12.06 6.10
N PRO A 306 32.87 12.36 7.39
CA PRO A 306 33.87 12.80 8.36
C PRO A 306 35.00 11.78 8.51
N GLU A 307 36.21 12.25 8.84
CA GLU A 307 37.39 11.38 8.94
C GLU A 307 37.26 10.35 10.08
N ALA A 308 36.77 10.77 11.26
CA ALA A 308 36.46 9.86 12.37
C ALA A 308 35.50 8.74 11.94
N ARG A 309 34.36 9.10 11.32
CA ARG A 309 33.37 8.13 10.82
C ARG A 309 33.93 7.24 9.69
N THR A 310 34.87 7.75 8.91
CA THR A 310 35.59 6.97 7.89
C THR A 310 36.47 5.90 8.53
N GLY A 311 37.15 6.20 9.64
CA GLY A 311 37.92 5.25 10.43
C GLY A 311 37.06 4.21 11.15
N GLU A 312 36.00 4.65 11.84
CA GLU A 312 35.00 3.77 12.46
C GLU A 312 34.46 2.72 11.47
N LEU A 313 33.99 3.19 10.31
CA LEU A 313 33.44 2.33 9.27
C LEU A 313 34.50 1.43 8.65
N TRP A 314 35.75 1.89 8.51
CA TRP A 314 36.83 1.01 8.03
C TRP A 314 37.03 -0.21 8.94
N ALA A 315 37.03 0.01 10.26
CA ALA A 315 37.12 -1.07 11.25
C ALA A 315 35.92 -2.04 11.17
N VAL A 316 34.70 -1.53 10.94
CA VAL A 316 33.50 -2.37 10.70
C VAL A 316 33.64 -3.19 9.42
N LEU A 317 34.01 -2.58 8.30
CA LEU A 317 34.07 -3.22 6.98
C LEU A 317 35.10 -4.37 6.89
N GLN A 318 36.16 -4.33 7.70
CA GLN A 318 37.22 -5.35 7.72
C GLN A 318 36.94 -6.55 8.64
N GLN A 319 35.88 -6.52 9.46
CA GLN A 319 35.52 -7.65 10.31
C GLN A 319 35.04 -8.86 9.49
N PRO A 320 35.25 -10.10 9.98
CA PRO A 320 34.78 -11.31 9.31
C PRO A 320 33.26 -11.33 9.12
N GLN A 321 32.81 -12.11 8.14
CA GLN A 321 31.39 -12.29 7.78
C GLN A 321 31.12 -13.78 7.56
N LEU A 322 29.87 -14.20 7.81
CA LEU A 322 29.46 -15.58 7.56
C LEU A 322 29.55 -15.91 6.05
N PRO A 323 30.09 -17.08 5.66
CA PRO A 323 30.23 -17.45 4.26
C PRO A 323 28.86 -17.84 3.67
N VAL A 324 28.38 -17.05 2.72
CA VAL A 324 27.09 -17.28 2.03
C VAL A 324 27.33 -17.89 0.65
N PRO A 325 26.58 -18.93 0.22
CA PRO A 325 26.77 -19.57 -1.08
C PRO A 325 26.69 -18.58 -2.25
N ALA A 326 27.65 -18.65 -3.17
CA ALA A 326 27.82 -17.64 -4.23
C ALA A 326 26.60 -17.49 -5.16
N HIS A 327 25.72 -18.48 -5.26
CA HIS A 327 24.46 -18.36 -6.00
C HIS A 327 23.42 -17.50 -5.27
N VAL A 328 23.33 -17.60 -3.94
CA VAL A 328 22.48 -16.74 -3.09
C VAL A 328 22.96 -15.30 -3.20
N VAL A 329 24.27 -15.06 -3.06
CA VAL A 329 24.88 -13.73 -3.18
C VAL A 329 24.54 -13.08 -4.54
N ARG A 330 24.69 -13.80 -5.66
CA ARG A 330 24.34 -13.27 -6.99
C ARG A 330 22.86 -12.97 -7.17
N ALA A 331 21.97 -13.77 -6.58
CA ALA A 331 20.52 -13.54 -6.67
C ALA A 331 20.07 -12.38 -5.78
N LYS A 332 20.48 -12.38 -4.51
CA LYS A 332 20.06 -11.40 -3.51
C LYS A 332 20.70 -10.02 -3.72
N ALA A 333 21.91 -9.93 -4.27
CA ALA A 333 22.49 -8.64 -4.67
C ALA A 333 21.70 -7.94 -5.78
N ARG A 334 21.13 -8.68 -6.75
CA ARG A 334 20.25 -8.11 -7.78
C ARG A 334 18.93 -7.61 -7.20
N LEU A 335 18.33 -8.38 -6.29
CA LEU A 335 17.12 -7.96 -5.56
C LEU A 335 17.40 -6.71 -4.71
N MET A 336 18.53 -6.68 -4.00
CA MET A 336 18.98 -5.55 -3.20
C MET A 336 19.11 -4.28 -4.06
N GLN A 337 19.79 -4.34 -5.21
CA GLN A 337 19.91 -3.21 -6.14
C GLN A 337 18.54 -2.67 -6.57
N SER A 338 17.65 -3.54 -7.03
CA SER A 338 16.29 -3.15 -7.43
C SER A 338 15.45 -2.58 -6.27
N LEU A 339 15.66 -3.03 -5.04
CA LEU A 339 14.99 -2.47 -3.85
C LEU A 339 15.56 -1.09 -3.45
N VAL A 340 16.86 -0.85 -3.63
CA VAL A 340 17.46 0.48 -3.43
C VAL A 340 16.94 1.47 -4.49
N GLU A 341 16.91 1.05 -5.77
CA GLU A 341 16.36 1.83 -6.88
C GLU A 341 14.89 2.22 -6.65
N GLN A 342 14.08 1.33 -6.06
CA GLN A 342 12.69 1.61 -5.69
C GLN A 342 12.55 2.48 -4.43
N LEU A 343 13.42 2.29 -3.42
CA LEU A 343 13.32 3.00 -2.15
C LEU A 343 13.67 4.49 -2.27
N MET A 344 14.66 4.86 -3.07
CA MET A 344 15.16 6.24 -3.13
C MET A 344 14.15 7.27 -3.64
N PRO A 345 13.37 7.02 -4.71
CA PRO A 345 12.27 7.92 -5.11
C PRO A 345 11.19 8.05 -4.02
N VAL A 346 10.89 6.98 -3.30
CA VAL A 346 9.86 6.99 -2.24
C VAL A 346 10.34 7.78 -1.00
N VAL A 347 11.62 7.66 -0.62
CA VAL A 347 12.22 8.50 0.43
C VAL A 347 12.13 9.99 0.05
N ALA A 348 12.42 10.33 -1.20
CA ALA A 348 12.30 11.70 -1.71
C ALA A 348 10.84 12.19 -1.72
N ALA A 349 9.89 11.36 -2.16
CA ALA A 349 8.46 11.69 -2.16
C ALA A 349 7.94 11.97 -0.74
N VAL A 350 8.28 11.15 0.27
CA VAL A 350 7.89 11.41 1.67
C VAL A 350 8.40 12.77 2.16
N ALA A 351 9.63 13.16 1.78
CA ALA A 351 10.17 14.48 2.14
C ALA A 351 9.46 15.63 1.41
N GLN A 352 9.13 15.45 0.13
CA GLN A 352 8.41 16.44 -0.68
C GLN A 352 6.97 16.66 -0.17
N TYR A 353 6.21 15.59 0.08
CA TYR A 353 4.85 15.69 0.62
C TYR A 353 4.82 16.29 2.03
N ARG A 354 5.79 15.97 2.91
CA ARG A 354 5.92 16.65 4.21
C ARG A 354 6.14 18.15 4.05
N LYS A 355 7.10 18.56 3.20
CA LYS A 355 7.34 19.97 2.93
C LYS A 355 6.08 20.68 2.37
N ALA A 356 5.35 20.03 1.46
CA ALA A 356 4.11 20.60 0.92
C ALA A 356 3.03 20.82 2.00
N ILE A 357 2.90 19.89 2.96
CA ILE A 357 2.00 20.04 4.12
C ILE A 357 2.49 21.16 5.05
N ASP A 358 3.78 21.24 5.33
CA ASP A 358 4.38 22.29 6.17
C ASP A 358 4.23 23.68 5.52
N ASP A 359 4.49 23.79 4.21
CA ASP A 359 4.31 25.01 3.40
C ASP A 359 2.83 25.43 3.36
N PHE A 360 1.90 24.47 3.26
CA PHE A 360 0.45 24.73 3.32
C PHE A 360 0.01 25.30 4.67
N PHE A 361 0.49 24.73 5.78
CA PHE A 361 0.20 25.29 7.11
C PHE A 361 0.84 26.68 7.32
N ALA A 362 1.95 26.97 6.65
CA ALA A 362 2.59 28.28 6.68
C ALA A 362 1.91 29.34 5.78
N SER A 363 1.18 28.92 4.73
CA SER A 363 0.46 29.83 3.81
C SER A 363 -0.95 30.18 4.29
N MET A 364 -1.56 29.32 5.14
CA MET A 364 -2.86 29.59 5.74
C MET A 364 -2.82 30.86 6.62
N PRO A 365 -3.74 31.83 6.44
CA PRO A 365 -3.77 33.02 7.26
C PRO A 365 -4.06 32.65 8.72
N ALA A 366 -3.24 33.15 9.63
CA ALA A 366 -3.46 33.00 11.07
C ALA A 366 -4.86 33.52 11.41
N ASN A 367 -5.69 32.64 11.98
CA ASN A 367 -7.12 32.88 12.21
C ASN A 367 -7.34 34.24 12.88
N PRO A 368 -8.11 35.18 12.30
CA PRO A 368 -8.31 36.49 12.90
C PRO A 368 -8.90 36.31 14.31
N PRO A 369 -8.45 37.08 15.31
CA PRO A 369 -8.82 36.85 16.69
C PRO A 369 -10.34 36.93 16.83
N VAL A 370 -10.95 35.84 17.34
CA VAL A 370 -12.40 35.74 17.54
C VAL A 370 -12.86 36.93 18.38
N GLY A 371 -13.54 37.86 17.73
CA GLY A 371 -13.80 39.18 18.29
C GLY A 371 -14.61 39.08 19.58
N ARG A 372 -13.99 39.46 20.70
CA ARG A 372 -14.70 39.63 21.97
C ARG A 372 -15.74 40.74 21.78
N ARG A 373 -17.00 40.35 21.58
CA ARG A 373 -18.14 41.24 21.86
C ARG A 373 -18.18 41.46 23.37
N PHE A 374 -17.50 42.51 23.83
CA PHE A 374 -17.85 43.17 25.08
C PHE A 374 -19.11 44.00 24.82
N GLY A 375 -20.09 43.81 25.69
CA GLY A 375 -21.34 44.55 25.83
C GLY A 375 -21.85 44.31 27.24
#